data_AF-A0A323TQ96-F1
#
_entry.id   AF-A0A323TQ96-F1
#
_cell.length_a   1.000
_cell.length_b   1.000
_cell.length_c   1.000
_cell.angle_alpha   90.00
_cell.angle_beta   90.00
_cell.angle_gamma   90.00
#
_symmetry.space_group_name_H-M   'P 1'
#
loop_
_entity.id
_entity.type
_entity.pdbx_description
1 polymer ?
#
loop_
_entity_poly.entity_id
_entity_poly.type
_entity_poly.pdbx_seq_one_letter_code
_entity_poly.pdbx_strand_id
1 'polypeptide(L)'
;MIQNVGVIFIESDKRWTTIEEVRKTIESTYDQCQVRTKIELKAWSHHAENSHQQGDYPIPFQDYIKDKSDEEYLRQVELGLLDCKDLGGREKVSAYLKKRIKMKHL
;
A
#
# COMPACT_ATOMS: atom_id res chain seq x y z
N MET A 1 29.14 26.88 -1.75
CA MET A 1 29.28 25.43 -1.59
C MET A 1 27.89 24.84 -1.53
N ILE A 2 27.47 24.19 -2.62
CA ILE A 2 26.14 23.60 -2.74
C ILE A 2 26.20 22.23 -2.06
N GLN A 3 25.50 22.08 -0.94
CA GLN A 3 25.30 20.77 -0.32
C GLN A 3 24.35 19.98 -1.20
N ASN A 4 24.92 19.04 -1.96
CA ASN A 4 24.16 18.02 -2.66
C ASN A 4 23.34 17.24 -1.64
N VAL A 5 22.02 17.44 -1.69
CA VAL A 5 21.05 16.54 -1.05
C VAL A 5 21.22 15.20 -1.76
N GLY A 6 21.95 14.29 -1.10
CA GLY A 6 22.13 12.93 -1.57
C GLY A 6 20.77 12.29 -1.70
N VAL A 7 20.27 12.22 -2.93
CA VAL A 7 19.20 11.32 -3.31
C VAL A 7 19.69 9.93 -2.93
N ILE A 8 19.08 9.35 -1.89
CA ILE A 8 19.31 7.93 -1.58
C ILE A 8 18.61 7.16 -2.69
N PHE A 9 19.35 6.92 -3.77
CA PHE A 9 19.03 5.87 -4.72
C PHE A 9 19.23 4.55 -3.98
N ILE A 10 18.14 3.92 -3.55
CA ILE A 10 18.18 2.50 -3.19
C ILE A 10 18.16 1.74 -4.52
N GLU A 11 19.32 1.61 -5.15
CA GLU A 11 19.55 0.49 -6.06
C GLU A 11 19.54 -0.78 -5.22
N SER A 12 18.48 -1.57 -5.33
CA SER A 12 18.61 -2.98 -5.01
C SER A 12 17.66 -3.80 -5.86
N ASP A 13 18.25 -4.71 -6.62
CA ASP A 13 17.68 -5.86 -7.33
C ASP A 13 17.07 -6.87 -6.33
N LYS A 14 16.38 -6.39 -5.29
CA LYS A 14 15.76 -7.21 -4.25
C LYS A 14 14.33 -7.47 -4.65
N ARG A 15 14.07 -8.71 -5.07
CA ARG A 15 12.70 -9.23 -5.28
C ARG A 15 11.88 -9.33 -3.99
N TRP A 16 12.49 -9.03 -2.83
CA TRP A 16 11.93 -9.29 -1.50
C TRP A 16 12.31 -8.18 -0.51
N THR A 17 11.48 -7.96 0.51
CA THR A 17 11.72 -7.06 1.66
C THR A 17 11.46 -7.82 2.97
N THR A 18 11.69 -7.20 4.12
CA THR A 18 11.39 -7.76 5.45
C THR A 18 10.11 -7.16 6.05
N ILE A 19 9.48 -7.86 7.00
CA ILE A 19 8.29 -7.33 7.66
C ILE A 19 8.61 -6.09 8.51
N GLU A 20 9.82 -6.01 9.07
CA GLU A 20 10.31 -4.86 9.81
C GLU A 20 10.47 -3.63 8.91
N GLU A 21 11.02 -3.79 7.71
CA GLU A 21 11.11 -2.72 6.71
C GLU A 21 9.72 -2.26 6.26
N VAL A 22 8.78 -3.18 6.07
CA VAL A 22 7.39 -2.86 5.74
C VAL A 22 6.78 -1.99 6.84
N ARG A 23 6.79 -2.46 8.09
CA ARG A 23 6.21 -1.73 9.24
C ARG A 23 6.82 -0.34 9.39
N LYS A 24 8.15 -0.22 9.30
CA LYS A 24 8.87 1.06 9.35
C LYS A 24 8.49 2.00 8.18
N THR A 25 8.30 1.45 6.99
CA THR A 25 7.87 2.22 5.82
C THR A 25 6.47 2.77 6.03
N ILE A 26 5.53 1.96 6.52
CA ILE A 26 4.17 2.41 6.85
C ILE A 26 4.23 3.53 7.89
N GLU A 27 4.92 3.31 9.01
CA GLU A 27 5.02 4.28 10.12
C GLU A 27 5.57 5.65 9.66
N SER A 28 6.56 5.65 8.78
CA SER A 28 7.21 6.89 8.31
C SER A 28 6.49 7.62 7.17
N THR A 29 5.70 6.91 6.36
CA THR A 29 5.12 7.47 5.12
C THR A 29 3.61 7.66 5.18
N TYR A 30 2.90 6.86 5.98
CA TYR A 30 1.45 6.74 5.92
C TYR A 30 0.73 8.09 6.02
N ASP A 31 1.06 8.90 7.03
CA ASP A 31 0.32 10.13 7.33
C ASP A 31 0.40 11.18 6.20
N GLN A 32 1.52 11.21 5.49
CA GLN A 32 1.80 12.16 4.40
C GLN A 32 1.15 11.74 3.07
N CYS A 33 0.61 10.53 2.99
CA CYS A 33 0.08 9.98 1.75
C CYS A 33 -1.37 10.39 1.47
N GLN A 34 -1.71 10.45 0.18
CA GLN A 34 -3.10 10.58 -0.27
C GLN A 34 -3.92 9.32 0.04
N VAL A 35 -5.25 9.45 0.06
CA VAL A 35 -6.17 8.34 0.37
C VAL A 35 -5.90 7.10 -0.48
N ARG A 36 -5.60 7.27 -1.79
CA ARG A 36 -5.30 6.12 -2.66
C ARG A 36 -4.08 5.33 -2.20
N THR A 37 -3.00 6.05 -1.90
CA THR A 37 -1.74 5.47 -1.45
C THR A 37 -1.87 4.90 -0.04
N LYS A 38 -2.67 5.51 0.83
CA LYS A 38 -3.00 4.93 2.14
C LYS A 38 -3.71 3.57 2.03
N ILE A 39 -4.61 3.40 1.06
CA ILE A 39 -5.28 2.12 0.78
C ILE A 39 -4.26 1.08 0.31
N GLU A 40 -3.39 1.46 -0.63
CA GLU A 40 -2.26 0.66 -1.11
C GLU A 40 -1.35 0.18 0.02
N LEU A 41 -0.90 1.10 0.86
CA LEU A 41 -0.02 0.83 1.98
C LEU A 41 -0.67 -0.14 2.98
N LYS A 42 -1.96 0.02 3.27
CA LYS A 42 -2.70 -0.92 4.14
C LYS A 42 -2.83 -2.31 3.51
N ALA A 43 -3.14 -2.38 2.23
CA ALA A 43 -3.26 -3.64 1.51
C ALA A 43 -1.92 -4.38 1.41
N TRP A 44 -0.84 -3.64 1.15
CA TRP A 44 0.52 -4.16 1.15
C TRP A 44 0.94 -4.63 2.54
N SER A 45 0.67 -3.83 3.59
CA SER A 45 0.95 -4.22 4.98
C SER A 45 0.21 -5.50 5.37
N HIS A 46 -1.09 -5.61 5.04
CA HIS A 46 -1.85 -6.84 5.29
C HIS A 46 -1.26 -8.04 4.56
N HIS A 47 -0.90 -7.88 3.28
CA HIS A 47 -0.24 -8.93 2.52
C HIS A 47 1.10 -9.35 3.13
N ALA A 48 1.94 -8.39 3.50
CA ALA A 48 3.25 -8.62 4.09
C ALA A 48 3.16 -9.36 5.43
N GLU A 49 2.21 -8.99 6.30
CA GLU A 49 1.97 -9.68 7.57
C GLU A 49 1.54 -11.14 7.34
N ASN A 50 0.66 -11.38 6.36
CA ASN A 50 0.25 -12.75 6.01
C ASN A 50 1.42 -13.57 5.46
N SER A 51 2.25 -13.00 4.58
CA SER A 51 3.45 -13.67 4.06
C SER A 51 4.41 -14.02 5.20
N HIS A 52 4.68 -13.08 6.10
CA HIS A 52 5.54 -13.31 7.26
C HIS A 52 5.01 -14.42 8.18
N GLN A 53 3.71 -14.44 8.45
CA GLN A 53 3.06 -15.49 9.24
C GLN A 53 3.17 -16.88 8.59
N GLN A 54 3.29 -16.94 7.27
CA GLN A 54 3.47 -18.17 6.50
C GLN A 54 4.95 -18.58 6.37
N GLY A 55 5.88 -17.77 6.88
CA GLY A 55 7.32 -18.01 6.77
C GLY A 55 7.96 -17.49 5.48
N ASP A 56 7.22 -16.71 4.69
CA ASP A 56 7.68 -16.12 3.44
C ASP A 56 8.17 -14.67 3.63
N TYR A 57 9.02 -14.23 2.71
CA TYR A 57 9.42 -12.83 2.62
C TYR A 57 8.37 -12.01 1.86
N PRO A 58 7.95 -10.85 2.39
CA PRO A 58 7.09 -9.93 1.65
C PRO A 58 7.75 -9.43 0.36
N ILE A 59 6.93 -9.14 -0.65
CA ILE A 59 7.39 -8.43 -1.84
C ILE A 59 7.49 -6.91 -1.59
N PRO A 60 8.39 -6.19 -2.31
CA PRO A 60 8.48 -4.74 -2.23
C PRO A 60 7.18 -4.03 -2.62
N PHE A 61 6.97 -2.83 -2.07
CA PHE A 61 5.74 -2.05 -2.32
C PHE A 61 5.46 -1.81 -3.81
N GLN A 62 6.47 -1.42 -4.58
CA GLN A 62 6.32 -1.14 -6.02
C GLN A 62 5.86 -2.37 -6.81
N ASP A 63 6.39 -3.55 -6.46
CA ASP A 63 6.00 -4.81 -7.08
C ASP A 63 4.59 -5.23 -6.66
N TYR A 64 4.22 -5.00 -5.39
CA TYR A 64 2.88 -5.28 -4.89
C TYR A 64 1.80 -4.48 -5.64
N ILE A 65 2.04 -3.18 -5.88
CA ILE A 65 1.03 -2.29 -6.44
C ILE A 65 0.96 -2.32 -7.97
N LYS A 66 2.02 -2.80 -8.64
CA LYS A 66 2.21 -2.71 -10.09
C LYS A 66 0.99 -3.14 -10.90
N ASP A 67 0.40 -4.27 -10.52
CA ASP A 67 -0.72 -4.88 -11.24
C ASP A 67 -2.04 -4.80 -10.46
N LYS A 68 -2.10 -3.99 -9.39
CA LYS A 68 -3.28 -3.88 -8.52
C LYS A 68 -4.29 -2.85 -9.04
N SER A 69 -5.47 -3.35 -9.36
CA SER A 69 -6.62 -2.55 -9.80
C SER A 69 -7.41 -1.94 -8.63
N ASP A 70 -8.20 -0.90 -8.91
CA ASP A 70 -9.07 -0.27 -7.89
C ASP A 70 -10.17 -1.26 -7.45
N GLU A 71 -10.56 -2.17 -8.34
CA GLU A 71 -11.49 -3.29 -8.12
C GLU A 71 -10.94 -4.30 -7.11
N GLU A 72 -9.65 -4.65 -7.20
CA GLU A 72 -9.01 -5.53 -6.23
C GLU A 72 -8.94 -4.90 -4.84
N TYR A 73 -8.62 -3.61 -4.75
CA TYR A 73 -8.66 -2.90 -3.46
C TYR A 73 -10.08 -2.85 -2.90
N LEU A 74 -11.07 -2.61 -3.75
CA LEU A 74 -12.47 -2.59 -3.33
C LEU A 74 -12.90 -3.94 -2.75
N ARG A 75 -12.54 -5.05 -3.42
CA ARG A 75 -12.81 -6.40 -2.90
C ARG A 75 -12.17 -6.62 -1.53
N GLN A 76 -10.92 -6.20 -1.32
CA GLN A 76 -10.26 -6.32 -0.01
C GLN A 76 -10.96 -5.52 1.09
N VAL A 77 -11.46 -4.33 0.77
CA VAL A 77 -12.25 -3.50 1.69
C VAL A 77 -13.59 -4.16 2.03
N GLU A 78 -14.29 -4.70 1.03
CA GLU A 78 -15.59 -5.36 1.19
C GLU A 78 -15.48 -6.67 1.97
N LEU A 79 -14.39 -7.43 1.79
CA LEU A 79 -14.07 -8.62 2.59
C LEU A 79 -13.58 -8.29 4.02
N GLY A 80 -13.39 -7.00 4.34
CA GLY A 80 -12.94 -6.58 5.66
C GLY A 80 -11.47 -6.88 5.96
N LEU A 81 -10.64 -7.09 4.93
CA LEU A 81 -9.21 -7.36 5.07
C LEU A 81 -8.42 -6.10 5.46
N LEU A 82 -8.96 -4.92 5.14
CA LEU A 82 -8.31 -3.63 5.41
C LEU A 82 -9.00 -2.90 6.56
N ASP A 83 -8.24 -2.51 7.58
CA ASP A 83 -8.74 -1.59 8.61
C ASP A 83 -8.86 -0.18 8.04
N CYS A 84 -10.10 0.28 7.87
CA CYS A 84 -10.43 1.56 7.26
C CYS A 84 -10.87 2.63 8.27
N LYS A 85 -10.72 2.40 9.59
CA LYS A 85 -11.22 3.33 10.63
C LYS A 85 -10.66 4.75 10.47
N ASP A 86 -9.35 4.85 10.28
CA ASP A 86 -8.59 6.08 10.03
C ASP A 86 -8.85 6.71 8.65
N LEU A 87 -9.42 5.95 7.72
CA LEU A 87 -9.82 6.42 6.39
C LEU A 87 -11.29 6.87 6.32
N GLY A 88 -11.94 7.03 7.47
CA GLY A 88 -13.34 7.43 7.56
C GLY A 88 -14.34 6.28 7.41
N GLY A 89 -13.87 5.04 7.52
CA GLY A 89 -14.69 3.84 7.53
C GLY A 89 -14.81 3.13 6.18
N ARG A 90 -15.24 1.87 6.24
CA ARG A 90 -15.38 0.97 5.07
C ARG A 90 -16.23 1.59 3.96
N GLU A 91 -17.38 2.17 4.31
CA GLU A 91 -18.31 2.75 3.34
C GLU A 91 -17.71 3.90 2.53
N LYS A 92 -16.98 4.82 3.20
CA LYS A 92 -16.33 5.95 2.53
C LYS A 92 -15.22 5.49 1.58
N VAL A 93 -14.42 4.52 2.02
CA VAL A 93 -13.36 3.93 1.18
C VAL A 93 -13.96 3.20 -0.02
N SER A 94 -15.01 2.40 0.17
CA SER A 94 -15.70 1.72 -0.93
C SER A 94 -16.31 2.71 -1.92
N ALA A 95 -16.95 3.79 -1.45
CA ALA A 95 -17.51 4.84 -2.31
C ALA A 95 -16.42 5.56 -3.12
N TYR A 96 -15.28 5.85 -2.48
CA TYR A 96 -14.10 6.44 -3.14
C TYR A 96 -13.59 5.54 -4.28
N LEU A 97 -13.38 4.25 -4.03
CA LEU A 97 -12.90 3.29 -5.03
C LEU A 97 -13.91 3.12 -6.16
N LYS A 98 -15.20 2.96 -5.85
CA LYS A 98 -16.29 2.86 -6.86
C LYS A 98 -16.35 4.09 -7.78
N LYS A 99 -16.13 5.29 -7.24
CA LYS A 99 -16.06 6.52 -8.05
C LYS A 99 -14.88 6.48 -9.03
N ARG A 100 -13.70 6.06 -8.57
CA ARG A 100 -12.50 5.97 -9.43
C ARG A 100 -12.66 4.95 -10.56
N ILE A 101 -13.22 3.78 -10.24
CA ILE A 101 -13.54 2.73 -11.22
C ILE A 101 -14.43 3.31 -12.33
N LYS A 102 -15.53 3.99 -11.96
CA LYS A 102 -16.42 4.63 -12.94
C LYS A 102 -15.71 5.65 -13.83
N MET A 103 -14.78 6.42 -13.27
CA MET A 103 -14.02 7.43 -14.02
C MET A 103 -13.00 6.86 -15.00
N LYS A 104 -12.51 5.62 -14.79
CA LYS A 104 -11.63 4.94 -15.77
C LYS A 104 -12.39 4.46 -17.02
N HIS A 105 -13.71 4.35 -16.93
CA HIS A 105 -14.58 3.90 -18.03
C HIS A 105 -15.24 5.05 -18.79
N LEU A 106 -14.83 6.29 -18.51
CA LEU A 106 -15.21 7.52 -19.23
C LEU A 106 -14.03 8.01 -20.05
#